data_AF-A0A1B2YXL8-F1
#
_entry.id   AF-A0A1B2YXL8-F1
#
_cell.length_a   1.000
_cell.length_b   1.000
_cell.length_c   1.000
_cell.angle_alpha   90.00
_cell.angle_beta   90.00
_cell.angle_gamma   90.00
#
_symmetry.space_group_name_H-M   'P 1'
#
loop_
_entity.id
_entity.type
_entity.pdbx_description
1 polymer ?
#
loop_
_entity_poly.entity_id
_entity_poly.type
_entity_poly.pdbx_seq_one_letter_code
_entity_poly.pdbx_strand_id
1 'polypeptide(L)'
;MALGLFAIFGIIRYRTQPLQTEEMTYLFITIGMAVINALSEEFLSVSELIIINLTVILFIIFGEFILMKFSYNKVHPLAEDINRRIVLQLKYVDGDMSKIISDEIKKQEKNLNINVKTFKVFRIDKNLNIMTIHVYY
;
A
#
# COMPACT_ATOMS: atom_id res chain seq x y z
N MET A 1 25.73 12.19 -15.61
CA MET A 1 25.56 10.79 -15.19
C MET A 1 24.14 10.54 -14.70
N ALA A 2 23.14 10.47 -15.60
CA ALA A 2 21.72 10.28 -15.23
C ALA A 2 21.21 8.84 -15.46
N LEU A 3 21.99 8.04 -16.21
CA LEU A 3 21.59 6.71 -16.68
C LEU A 3 21.53 5.68 -15.53
N GLY A 4 22.39 5.82 -14.52
CA GLY A 4 22.41 4.92 -13.34
C GLY A 4 21.18 5.07 -12.45
N LEU A 5 20.71 6.30 -12.23
CA LEU A 5 19.51 6.57 -11.42
C LEU A 5 18.25 6.01 -12.09
N PHE A 6 18.15 6.14 -13.42
CA PHE A 6 17.07 5.54 -14.20
C PHE A 6 17.07 4.01 -14.14
N ALA A 7 18.26 3.38 -14.17
CA ALA A 7 18.40 1.93 -14.03
C ALA A 7 17.94 1.42 -12.64
N ILE A 8 18.28 2.14 -11.57
CA ILE A 8 17.84 1.81 -10.19
C ILE A 8 16.32 1.89 -10.09
N PHE A 9 15.70 2.96 -10.60
CA PHE A 9 14.24 3.08 -10.59
C PHE A 9 13.53 2.03 -11.44
N GLY A 10 14.12 1.63 -12.58
CA GLY A 10 13.63 0.52 -13.39
C GLY A 10 13.62 -0.81 -12.62
N ILE A 11 14.74 -1.17 -11.99
CA ILE A 11 14.86 -2.43 -11.25
C ILE A 11 13.88 -2.47 -10.05
N ILE A 12 13.79 -1.37 -9.29
CA ILE A 12 12.92 -1.30 -8.10
C ILE A 12 11.43 -1.37 -8.48
N ARG A 13 11.03 -0.75 -9.60
CA ARG A 13 9.64 -0.73 -10.05
C ARG A 13 9.12 -2.10 -10.49
N TYR A 14 9.98 -2.94 -11.08
CA TYR A 14 9.57 -4.23 -11.66
C TYR A 14 9.87 -5.44 -10.76
N ARG A 15 10.10 -5.21 -9.46
CA ARG A 15 10.24 -6.30 -8.49
C ARG A 15 8.90 -7.01 -8.25
N THR A 16 8.96 -8.22 -7.71
CA THR A 16 7.81 -9.13 -7.49
C THR A 16 6.64 -8.52 -6.71
N GLN A 17 6.91 -7.56 -5.82
CA GLN A 17 5.91 -6.69 -5.21
C GLN A 17 6.14 -5.27 -5.71
N PRO A 18 5.28 -4.75 -6.61
CA PRO A 18 5.45 -3.40 -7.14
C PRO A 18 5.39 -2.41 -5.98
N LEU A 19 6.44 -1.57 -5.84
CA LEU A 19 6.44 -0.47 -4.87
C LEU A 19 5.26 0.45 -5.14
N GLN A 20 4.59 0.88 -4.08
CA GLN A 20 3.58 1.92 -4.18
C GLN A 20 4.24 3.25 -4.60
N THR A 21 3.45 4.13 -5.21
CA THR A 21 3.93 5.44 -5.70
C THR A 21 4.54 6.32 -4.61
N GLU A 22 4.12 6.13 -3.37
CA GLU A 22 4.63 6.85 -2.20
C GLU A 22 6.04 6.40 -1.83
N GLU A 23 6.28 5.09 -1.78
CA GLU A 23 7.57 4.49 -1.46
C GLU A 23 8.65 4.92 -2.47
N MET A 24 8.28 5.05 -3.75
CA MET A 24 9.18 5.56 -4.80
C MET A 24 9.56 7.03 -4.58
N THR A 25 8.62 7.83 -4.07
CA THR A 25 8.86 9.27 -3.80
C THR A 25 9.79 9.45 -2.60
N TYR A 26 9.59 8.68 -1.53
CA TYR A 26 10.50 8.69 -0.38
C TYR A 26 11.92 8.27 -0.79
N LEU A 27 12.04 7.19 -1.57
CA LEU A 27 13.34 6.72 -2.05
C LEU A 27 14.04 7.76 -2.94
N PHE A 28 13.30 8.43 -3.82
CA PHE A 28 13.83 9.52 -4.64
C PHE A 28 14.37 10.66 -3.79
N ILE A 29 13.62 11.09 -2.77
CA ILE A 29 14.00 12.17 -1.87
C ILE A 29 15.23 11.78 -1.04
N THR A 30 15.29 10.56 -0.52
CA THR A 30 16.45 10.07 0.25
C THR A 30 17.72 10.05 -0.62
N ILE A 31 17.63 9.60 -1.86
CA ILE A 31 18.78 9.61 -2.79
C ILE A 31 19.20 11.06 -3.09
N GLY A 32 18.24 11.94 -3.39
CA GLY A 32 18.51 13.37 -3.62
C GLY A 32 19.22 14.01 -2.42
N MET A 33 18.75 13.71 -1.21
CA MET A 33 19.35 14.18 0.04
C MET A 33 20.78 13.67 0.22
N ALA A 34 21.03 12.38 -0.05
CA ALA A 34 22.36 11.80 0.03
C ALA A 34 23.33 12.46 -0.97
N VAL A 35 22.87 12.77 -2.19
CA VAL A 35 23.66 13.47 -3.20
C VAL A 35 23.95 14.93 -2.78
N ILE A 36 22.95 15.66 -2.28
CA ILE A 36 23.15 17.03 -1.76
C ILE A 36 24.20 17.01 -0.65
N ASN A 37 24.07 16.08 0.29
CA ASN A 37 25.00 15.98 1.40
C ASN A 37 26.42 15.61 0.94
N ALA A 38 26.57 14.66 0.00
CA ALA A 38 27.86 14.26 -0.56
C ALA A 38 28.55 15.37 -1.38
N LEU A 39 27.79 16.26 -2.02
CA LEU A 39 28.33 17.39 -2.77
C LEU A 39 28.58 18.63 -1.90
N SER A 40 28.02 18.68 -0.69
CA SER A 40 28.11 19.86 0.17
C SER A 40 29.49 20.10 0.77
N GLU A 41 30.28 19.04 0.96
CA GLU A 41 31.62 19.12 1.59
C GLU A 41 32.60 19.97 0.80
N GLU A 42 32.38 20.12 -0.52
CA GLU A 42 33.29 20.81 -1.43
C GLU A 42 32.87 22.26 -1.72
N PHE A 43 31.60 22.63 -1.48
CA PHE A 43 31.04 23.92 -1.94
C PHE A 43 30.23 24.72 -0.91
N LEU A 44 29.81 24.13 0.20
CA LEU A 44 28.85 24.76 1.12
C LEU A 44 29.37 24.81 2.55
N SER A 45 29.05 25.91 3.24
CA SER A 45 29.29 26.01 4.67
C SER A 45 28.31 25.13 5.46
N VAL A 46 28.72 24.64 6.63
CA VAL A 46 27.88 23.80 7.50
C VAL A 46 26.54 24.47 7.84
N SER A 47 26.52 25.80 8.00
CA SER A 47 25.31 26.59 8.24
C SER A 47 24.34 26.58 7.06
N GLU A 48 24.86 26.72 5.83
CA GLU A 48 24.07 26.70 4.60
C GLU A 48 23.47 25.31 4.36
N LEU A 49 24.24 24.27 4.62
CA LEU A 49 23.77 22.87 4.55
C LEU A 49 22.61 22.61 5.51
N ILE A 50 22.67 23.12 6.74
CA ILE A 50 21.57 23.00 7.71
C ILE A 50 20.29 23.67 7.18
N ILE A 51 20.39 24.85 6.58
CA ILE A 51 19.24 25.58 6.02
C ILE A 51 18.61 24.80 4.86
N ILE A 52 19.42 24.22 3.99
CA ILE A 52 18.95 23.38 2.87
C ILE A 52 18.23 22.15 3.41
N ASN A 53 18.85 21.43 4.36
CA ASN A 53 18.26 20.24 4.96
C ASN A 53 16.92 20.55 5.64
N LEU A 54 16.84 21.66 6.38
CA LEU A 54 15.60 22.10 7.02
C LEU A 54 14.51 22.43 5.98
N THR A 55 14.90 23.10 4.89
CA THR A 55 13.99 23.44 3.80
C THR A 55 13.43 22.19 3.14
N VAL A 56 14.28 21.20 2.86
CA VAL A 56 13.85 19.91 2.29
C VAL A 56 12.86 19.21 3.22
N ILE A 57 13.13 19.15 4.54
CA ILE A 57 12.21 18.56 5.52
C ILE A 57 10.85 19.28 5.53
N LEU A 58 10.85 20.62 5.51
CA LEU A 58 9.61 21.40 5.44
C LEU A 58 8.80 21.09 4.18
N PHE A 59 9.46 20.96 3.04
CA PHE A 59 8.80 20.58 1.78
C PHE A 59 8.21 19.17 1.84
N ILE A 60 8.88 18.21 2.49
CA ILE A 60 8.35 16.85 2.68
C ILE A 60 7.08 16.89 3.52
N ILE A 61 7.10 17.57 4.67
CA ILE A 61 5.95 17.68 5.57
C ILE A 61 4.77 18.37 4.85
N PHE A 62 5.05 19.44 4.11
CA PHE A 62 4.04 20.15 3.32
C PHE A 62 3.43 19.27 2.23
N GLY A 63 4.28 18.53 1.50
CA GLY A 63 3.87 17.58 0.48
C GLY A 63 2.99 16.46 1.05
N GLU A 64 3.40 15.86 2.16
CA GLU A 64 2.64 14.84 2.87
C GLU A 64 1.29 15.38 3.35
N PHE A 65 1.25 16.58 3.95
CA PHE A 65 0.01 17.22 4.39
C PHE A 65 -0.97 17.45 3.23
N ILE A 66 -0.47 17.90 2.08
CA ILE A 66 -1.27 18.07 0.86
C ILE A 66 -1.77 16.73 0.32
N LEU A 67 -0.89 15.73 0.23
CA LEU A 67 -1.25 14.40 -0.24
C LEU A 67 -2.31 13.79 0.67
N MET A 68 -2.15 13.97 1.99
CA MET A 68 -3.08 13.51 3.00
C MET A 68 -4.46 14.13 2.81
N LYS A 69 -4.52 15.44 2.51
CA LYS A 69 -5.78 16.16 2.27
C LYS A 69 -6.49 15.75 0.98
N PHE A 70 -5.75 15.42 -0.09
CA PHE A 70 -6.34 15.12 -1.40
C PHE A 70 -6.64 13.63 -1.64
N SER A 71 -5.85 12.71 -1.06
CA SER A 71 -5.89 11.29 -1.42
C SER A 71 -6.56 10.39 -0.37
N TYR A 72 -6.66 10.82 0.90
CA TYR A 72 -7.08 9.92 1.99
C TYR A 72 -8.60 9.82 2.12
N ASN A 73 -9.21 8.98 1.27
CA ASN A 73 -10.49 8.36 1.57
C ASN A 73 -10.25 7.00 2.27
N LYS A 74 -10.18 7.04 3.61
CA LYS A 74 -10.35 5.95 4.58
C LYS A 74 -9.30 4.84 4.76
N VAL A 75 -8.19 4.75 4.02
CA VAL A 75 -7.15 3.74 4.32
C VAL A 75 -5.76 4.28 4.02
N HIS A 76 -4.81 4.10 4.95
CA HIS A 76 -3.40 4.46 4.74
C HIS A 76 -2.78 3.47 3.73
N PRO A 77 -2.21 3.92 2.60
CA PRO A 77 -1.51 3.07 1.64
C PRO A 77 -0.34 2.26 2.24
N LEU A 78 0.37 2.84 3.21
CA LEU A 78 1.41 2.18 4.03
C LEU A 78 0.87 1.25 5.11
N ALA A 79 -0.43 1.34 5.42
CA ALA A 79 -1.11 0.26 6.13
C ALA A 79 -1.32 -0.84 5.09
N GLU A 80 -0.24 -1.58 4.85
CA GLU A 80 -0.31 -2.91 4.26
C GLU A 80 -1.51 -3.60 4.91
N ASP A 81 -2.36 -4.18 4.06
CA ASP A 81 -3.61 -4.82 4.40
C ASP A 81 -3.31 -6.03 5.32
N ILE A 82 -2.95 -5.76 6.58
CA ILE A 82 -2.86 -6.73 7.69
C ILE A 82 -4.28 -7.14 8.10
N ASN A 83 -5.29 -6.84 7.28
CA ASN A 83 -6.49 -7.64 7.30
C ASN A 83 -6.08 -9.00 6.75
N ARG A 84 -5.80 -9.92 7.67
CA ARG A 84 -5.63 -11.33 7.32
C ARG A 84 -6.88 -11.68 6.50
N ARG A 85 -6.66 -12.04 5.24
CA ARG A 85 -7.74 -12.35 4.30
C ARG A 85 -7.85 -13.86 4.20
N ILE A 86 -9.02 -14.41 4.51
CA ILE A 86 -9.35 -15.78 4.12
C ILE A 86 -10.10 -15.70 2.80
N VAL A 87 -9.64 -16.49 1.82
CA VAL A 87 -10.34 -16.69 0.56
C VAL A 87 -11.30 -17.86 0.75
N LEU A 88 -12.60 -17.61 0.74
CA LEU A 88 -13.63 -18.65 0.78
C LEU A 88 -14.18 -18.87 -0.62
N GLN A 89 -14.17 -20.13 -1.08
CA GLN A 89 -14.84 -20.55 -2.31
C GLN A 89 -16.16 -21.21 -1.94
N LEU A 90 -17.28 -20.54 -2.25
CA LEU A 90 -18.62 -21.05 -2.02
C LEU A 90 -19.24 -21.51 -3.32
N LYS A 91 -20.04 -22.57 -3.27
CA LYS A 91 -20.84 -23.00 -4.42
C LYS A 91 -21.95 -21.96 -4.67
N TYR A 92 -22.02 -21.42 -5.88
CA TYR A 92 -23.05 -20.47 -6.29
C TYR A 92 -24.43 -21.17 -6.27
N VAL A 93 -25.43 -20.55 -5.66
CA VAL A 93 -26.81 -21.06 -5.60
C VAL A 93 -27.75 -19.88 -5.81
N ASP A 94 -28.66 -19.99 -6.78
CA ASP A 94 -29.55 -18.91 -7.25
C ASP A 94 -30.69 -18.55 -6.27
N GLY A 95 -30.80 -19.23 -5.12
CA GLY A 95 -31.82 -19.00 -4.10
C GLY A 95 -31.22 -18.68 -2.73
N ASP A 96 -31.48 -17.47 -2.24
CA ASP A 96 -31.17 -16.98 -0.88
C ASP A 96 -29.65 -16.83 -0.52
N MET A 97 -28.89 -16.21 -1.44
CA MET A 97 -27.46 -15.90 -1.30
C MET A 97 -27.07 -15.22 0.03
N SER A 98 -27.95 -14.36 0.58
CA SER A 98 -27.66 -13.60 1.81
C SER A 98 -27.57 -14.50 3.05
N LYS A 99 -28.43 -15.52 3.16
CA LYS A 99 -28.47 -16.42 4.32
C LYS A 99 -27.31 -17.42 4.31
N ILE A 100 -27.01 -17.99 3.14
CA ILE A 100 -25.92 -18.97 2.96
C ILE A 100 -24.57 -18.34 3.29
N ILE A 101 -24.35 -17.09 2.86
CA ILE A 101 -23.11 -16.36 3.18
C ILE A 101 -23.02 -16.10 4.69
N SER A 102 -24.11 -15.68 5.34
CA SER A 102 -24.08 -15.42 6.79
C SER A 102 -23.88 -16.68 7.63
N ASP A 103 -24.46 -17.81 7.23
CA ASP A 103 -24.34 -19.08 7.94
C ASP A 103 -22.94 -19.68 7.78
N GLU A 104 -22.37 -19.57 6.57
CA GLU A 104 -21.02 -20.06 6.32
C GLU A 104 -19.96 -19.15 6.97
N ILE A 105 -20.16 -17.83 6.98
CA ILE A 105 -19.27 -16.90 7.73
C ILE A 105 -19.29 -17.26 9.23
N LYS A 106 -20.47 -17.45 9.85
CA LYS A 106 -20.58 -17.85 11.27
C LYS A 106 -19.93 -19.20 11.57
N LYS A 107 -20.05 -20.16 10.64
CA LYS A 107 -19.40 -21.48 10.77
C LYS A 107 -17.88 -21.35 10.72
N GLN A 108 -17.36 -20.50 9.84
CA GLN A 108 -15.93 -20.24 9.71
C GLN A 108 -15.38 -19.44 10.90
N GLU A 109 -16.13 -18.46 11.43
CA GLU A 109 -15.78 -17.75 12.68
C GLU A 109 -15.61 -18.71 13.85
N LYS A 110 -16.54 -19.65 14.01
CA LYS A 110 -16.53 -20.64 15.10
C LYS A 110 -15.42 -21.68 14.94
N ASN A 111 -15.17 -22.15 13.72
CA ASN A 111 -14.14 -23.17 13.46
C ASN A 111 -12.72 -22.61 13.54
N LEU A 112 -12.53 -21.36 13.11
CA LEU A 112 -11.20 -20.75 13.05
C LEU A 112 -10.89 -19.87 14.26
N ASN A 113 -11.86 -19.66 15.16
CA ASN A 113 -11.77 -18.77 16.32
C ASN A 113 -11.34 -17.34 15.95
N ILE A 114 -11.97 -16.82 14.90
CA ILE A 114 -11.65 -15.54 14.26
C ILE A 114 -12.88 -14.63 14.33
N ASN A 115 -12.68 -13.33 14.57
CA ASN A 115 -13.73 -12.31 14.53
C ASN A 115 -13.70 -11.57 13.19
N VAL A 116 -14.71 -11.77 12.33
CA VAL A 116 -14.72 -11.19 10.98
C VAL A 116 -15.11 -9.72 11.05
N LYS A 117 -14.26 -8.83 10.51
CA LYS A 117 -14.51 -7.38 10.47
C LYS A 117 -15.32 -6.97 9.25
N THR A 118 -15.03 -7.54 8.08
CA THR A 118 -15.74 -7.22 6.83
C THR A 118 -15.57 -8.34 5.80
N PHE A 119 -16.48 -8.44 4.82
CA PHE A 119 -16.38 -9.38 3.70
C PHE A 119 -16.63 -8.66 2.37
N LYS A 120 -15.89 -9.05 1.33
CA LYS A 120 -16.05 -8.53 -0.03
C LYS A 120 -16.12 -9.69 -1.02
N VAL A 121 -17.17 -9.70 -1.84
CA VAL A 121 -17.26 -10.66 -2.95
C VAL A 121 -16.24 -10.25 -4.02
N PHE A 122 -15.27 -11.12 -4.29
CA PHE A 122 -14.17 -10.82 -5.22
C PHE A 122 -14.52 -11.26 -6.65
N ARG A 123 -15.08 -12.46 -6.81
CA ARG A 123 -15.42 -13.00 -8.14
C ARG A 123 -16.61 -13.95 -8.06
N ILE A 124 -17.52 -13.87 -9.03
CA ILE A 124 -18.65 -14.80 -9.17
C ILE A 124 -18.53 -15.46 -10.55
N ASP A 125 -18.15 -16.73 -10.58
CA ASP A 125 -18.05 -17.53 -11.79
C ASP A 125 -19.32 -18.39 -11.93
N LYS A 126 -20.32 -17.89 -12.67
CA LYS A 126 -21.62 -18.58 -12.87
C LYS A 126 -21.47 -19.91 -13.61
N ASN A 127 -20.56 -19.99 -14.58
CA ASN A 127 -20.33 -21.20 -15.38
C ASN A 127 -19.72 -22.35 -14.55
N LEU A 128 -18.85 -22.01 -13.60
CA LEU A 128 -18.22 -22.98 -12.70
C LEU A 128 -19.02 -23.17 -11.40
N ASN A 129 -20.09 -22.40 -11.23
CA ASN A 129 -20.92 -22.38 -10.05
C ASN A 129 -20.11 -22.12 -8.77
N ILE A 130 -19.11 -21.24 -8.84
CA ILE A 130 -18.20 -20.89 -7.73
C ILE A 130 -18.24 -19.38 -7.49
N MET A 131 -18.30 -18.99 -6.22
CA MET A 131 -18.17 -17.62 -5.75
C MET A 131 -16.94 -17.53 -4.84
N THR A 132 -16.04 -16.60 -5.15
CA THR A 132 -14.87 -16.30 -4.33
C THR A 132 -15.15 -15.08 -3.47
N ILE A 133 -15.17 -15.26 -2.15
CA ILE A 133 -15.33 -14.19 -1.17
C ILE A 133 -14.00 -13.97 -0.45
N HIS A 134 -13.59 -12.72 -0.34
CA HIS A 134 -12.50 -12.31 0.54
C HIS A 134 -13.10 -11.89 1.87
N VAL A 135 -12.77 -12.63 2.92
CA VAL A 135 -13.20 -12.34 4.30
C VAL A 135 -12.00 -11.76 5.04
N TYR A 136 -12.20 -10.61 5.65
CA TYR A 136 -11.17 -9.84 6.34
C TYR A 136 -11.41 -9.90 7.86
N TYR A 137 -10.37 -10.29 8.61
CA TYR A 137 -10.41 -10.42 10.07
C TYR A 137 -9.19 -9.77 10.74
#